data_AF-A0A0C1G1B1-F1
#
_entry.id   AF-A0A0C1G1B1-F1
#
_cell.length_a   1.000
_cell.length_b   1.000
_cell.length_c   1.000
_cell.angle_alpha   90.00
_cell.angle_beta   90.00
_cell.angle_gamma   90.00
#
_symmetry.space_group_name_H-M   'P 1'
#
loop_
_entity.id
_entity.type
_entity.pdbx_description
1 polymer ?
#
loop_
_entity_poly.entity_id
_entity_poly.type
_entity_poly.pdbx_seq_one_letter_code
_entity_poly.pdbx_strand_id
1 'polypeptide(L)'
;MKSYITLAILAAGAIAIYMTGPSVLMGGPSYSEIERVSREAMRSSAPTTSIAATASNADVTPKGFCNKAGDTFACIVEVVAEGQPPKTFVTELRKDENGNWVAAQ
;
A
#
# COMPACT_ATOMS: atom_id res chain seq x y z
N MET A 1 13.71 -5.21 -35.81
CA MET A 1 14.02 -6.07 -34.64
C MET A 1 14.39 -5.31 -33.37
N LYS A 2 15.29 -4.30 -33.40
CA LYS A 2 15.65 -3.53 -32.20
C LYS A 2 14.48 -2.81 -31.51
N SER A 3 13.54 -2.22 -32.26
CA SER A 3 12.40 -1.50 -31.66
C SER A 3 11.41 -2.38 -30.87
N TYR A 4 11.26 -3.66 -31.25
CA TYR A 4 10.35 -4.57 -30.54
C TYR A 4 10.91 -5.00 -29.18
N ILE A 5 12.23 -5.14 -29.08
CA ILE A 5 12.92 -5.45 -27.81
C ILE A 5 12.78 -4.27 -26.84
N THR A 6 12.99 -3.03 -27.32
CA THR A 6 12.79 -1.83 -26.49
C THR A 6 11.34 -1.69 -26.02
N LEU A 7 10.36 -1.96 -26.90
CA LEU A 7 8.94 -1.89 -26.55
C LEU A 7 8.54 -2.97 -25.52
N ALA A 8 9.07 -4.19 -25.66
CA ALA A 8 8.82 -5.28 -24.72
C ALA A 8 9.40 -5.00 -23.33
N ILE A 9 10.59 -4.42 -23.24
CA ILE A 9 11.22 -4.03 -21.97
C ILE A 9 10.42 -2.92 -21.28
N LEU A 10 9.96 -1.91 -22.03
CA LEU A 10 9.13 -0.83 -21.49
C LEU A 10 7.77 -1.34 -20.99
N ALA A 11 7.14 -2.26 -21.74
CA ALA A 11 5.88 -2.88 -21.33
C ALA A 11 6.06 -3.73 -20.05
N ALA A 12 7.12 -4.53 -19.96
CA ALA A 12 7.43 -5.31 -18.77
C ALA A 12 7.72 -4.41 -17.56
N GLY A 13 8.47 -3.32 -17.76
CA GLY A 13 8.74 -2.32 -16.71
C GLY A 13 7.46 -1.63 -16.21
N ALA A 14 6.57 -1.22 -17.12
CA ALA A 14 5.29 -0.59 -16.75
C ALA A 14 4.38 -1.56 -15.96
N ILE A 15 4.35 -2.84 -16.35
CA ILE A 15 3.59 -3.87 -15.64
C ILE A 15 4.16 -4.10 -14.23
N ALA A 16 5.49 -4.20 -14.11
CA ALA A 16 6.14 -4.37 -12.81
C ALA A 16 5.86 -3.18 -11.86
N ILE A 17 5.96 -1.95 -12.36
CA ILE A 17 5.66 -0.72 -11.60
C ILE A 17 4.18 -0.68 -11.16
N TYR A 18 3.27 -1.12 -12.04
CA TYR A 18 1.84 -1.18 -11.72
C TYR A 18 1.55 -2.20 -10.62
N MET A 19 2.22 -3.35 -10.63
CA MET A 19 2.05 -4.40 -9.61
C MET A 19 2.67 -4.03 -8.26
N THR A 20 3.86 -3.44 -8.24
CA THR A 20 4.54 -3.10 -6.99
C THR A 20 4.10 -1.75 -6.42
N GLY A 21 3.44 -0.91 -7.22
CA GLY A 21 3.10 0.45 -6.86
C GLY A 21 4.22 1.44 -7.18
N PRO A 22 3.87 2.68 -7.55
CA PRO A 22 4.84 3.62 -8.10
C PRO A 22 5.73 4.27 -7.02
N SER A 23 5.35 4.15 -5.74
CA SER A 23 6.14 4.60 -4.58
C SER A 23 7.49 3.89 -4.47
N VAL A 24 7.61 2.65 -4.96
CA VAL A 24 8.86 1.88 -4.95
C VAL A 24 9.95 2.57 -5.76
N LEU A 25 9.60 3.29 -6.82
CA LEU A 25 10.54 4.04 -7.65
C LEU A 25 11.22 5.18 -6.89
N MET A 26 10.61 5.67 -5.81
CA MET A 26 11.14 6.72 -4.95
C MET A 26 11.68 6.17 -3.61
N GLY A 27 11.95 4.86 -3.53
CA GLY A 27 12.41 4.18 -2.32
C GLY A 27 11.33 3.99 -1.26
N GLY A 28 10.05 4.15 -1.62
CA GLY A 28 8.89 3.95 -0.76
C GLY A 28 8.41 2.49 -0.70
N PRO A 29 7.34 2.23 0.07
CA PRO A 29 6.77 0.89 0.21
C PRO A 29 6.09 0.44 -1.08
N SER A 30 6.04 -0.87 -1.28
CA SER A 30 5.21 -1.47 -2.33
C SER A 30 3.73 -1.49 -1.93
N TYR A 31 2.85 -1.68 -2.90
CA TYR A 31 1.42 -1.86 -2.65
C TYR A 31 1.13 -3.01 -1.68
N SER A 32 1.84 -4.13 -1.78
CA SER A 32 1.67 -5.25 -0.83
C SER A 32 2.03 -4.85 0.62
N GLU A 33 3.06 -4.03 0.80
CA GLU A 33 3.48 -3.56 2.12
C GLU A 33 2.50 -2.52 2.68
N ILE A 34 2.01 -1.61 1.82
CA ILE A 34 0.96 -0.67 2.18
C ILE A 34 -0.28 -1.44 2.65
N GLU A 35 -0.74 -2.38 1.84
CA GLU A 35 -1.91 -3.21 2.17
C GLU A 35 -1.75 -3.95 3.51
N ARG A 36 -0.59 -4.61 3.69
CA ARG A 36 -0.28 -5.37 4.91
C ARG A 36 -0.31 -4.47 6.15
N VAL A 37 0.41 -3.36 6.12
CA VAL A 37 0.51 -2.42 7.25
C VAL A 37 -0.84 -1.75 7.52
N SER A 38 -1.59 -1.38 6.48
CA SER A 38 -2.95 -0.84 6.64
C SER A 38 -3.89 -1.84 7.32
N ARG A 39 -3.89 -3.12 6.90
CA ARG A 39 -4.71 -4.17 7.56
C ARG A 39 -4.30 -4.36 9.01
N GLU A 40 -3.00 -4.39 9.30
CA GLU A 40 -2.48 -4.53 10.66
C GLU A 40 -2.92 -3.35 11.54
N ALA A 41 -2.78 -2.11 11.05
CA ALA A 41 -3.21 -0.91 11.76
C ALA A 41 -4.73 -0.87 11.99
N MET A 42 -5.54 -1.29 11.02
CA MET A 42 -6.99 -1.40 11.20
C MET A 42 -7.38 -2.48 12.22
N ARG A 43 -6.67 -3.62 12.24
CA ARG A 43 -6.89 -4.66 13.25
C ARG A 43 -6.49 -4.20 14.65
N SER A 44 -5.35 -3.53 14.79
CA SER A 44 -4.84 -3.07 16.09
C SER A 44 -5.68 -1.93 16.68
N SER A 45 -6.31 -1.12 15.84
CA SER A 45 -7.18 0.00 16.24
C SER A 45 -8.66 -0.39 16.40
N ALA A 46 -9.05 -1.63 16.06
CA ALA A 46 -10.42 -2.07 16.15
C ALA A 46 -10.88 -2.14 17.63
N PRO A 47 -11.98 -1.45 18.01
CA PRO A 47 -12.43 -1.38 19.40
C PRO A 47 -13.10 -2.68 19.89
N THR A 48 -13.45 -3.60 18.98
CA THR A 48 -14.02 -4.90 19.32
C THR A 48 -13.49 -5.99 18.39
N THR A 49 -13.55 -7.25 18.82
CA THR A 49 -13.17 -8.42 18.02
C THR A 49 -14.03 -8.58 16.77
N SER A 50 -15.32 -8.21 16.83
CA SER A 50 -16.20 -8.21 15.67
C SER A 50 -15.77 -7.17 14.62
N ILE A 51 -15.36 -5.98 15.05
CA ILE A 51 -14.87 -4.93 14.13
C ILE A 51 -13.50 -5.32 13.55
N ALA A 52 -12.64 -5.98 14.35
CA ALA A 52 -11.38 -6.52 13.87
C ALA A 52 -11.58 -7.59 12.78
N ALA A 53 -12.61 -8.43 12.90
CA ALA A 53 -12.98 -9.40 11.87
C ALA A 53 -13.46 -8.73 10.57
N THR A 54 -14.31 -7.71 10.67
CA THR A 54 -14.73 -6.90 9.50
C THR A 54 -13.54 -6.19 8.86
N ALA A 55 -12.63 -5.60 9.64
CA ALA A 55 -11.42 -4.96 9.14
C ALA A 55 -10.46 -5.96 8.45
N SER A 56 -10.47 -7.22 8.89
CA SER A 56 -9.66 -8.29 8.28
C SER A 56 -10.21 -8.72 6.92
N ASN A 57 -11.53 -8.68 6.77
CA ASN A 57 -12.24 -9.06 5.55
C ASN A 57 -12.46 -7.88 4.59
N ALA A 58 -12.11 -6.66 4.99
CA ALA A 58 -12.25 -5.49 4.13
C ALA A 58 -11.22 -5.53 2.99
N ASP A 59 -11.60 -5.15 1.77
CA ASP A 59 -10.66 -4.97 0.67
C ASP A 59 -9.86 -3.69 0.91
N VAL A 60 -8.53 -3.80 0.91
CA VAL A 60 -7.63 -2.65 1.07
C VAL A 60 -6.87 -2.47 -0.23
N THR A 61 -7.09 -1.35 -0.90
CA THR A 61 -6.45 -1.04 -2.17
C THR A 61 -5.61 0.23 -2.04
N PRO A 62 -4.27 0.11 -2.07
CA PRO A 62 -3.39 1.27 -2.18
C PRO A 62 -3.67 2.06 -3.45
N LYS A 63 -3.64 3.40 -3.35
CA LYS A 63 -3.89 4.29 -4.49
C LYS A 63 -2.73 5.26 -4.69
N GLY A 64 -2.22 5.29 -5.92
CA GLY A 64 -1.31 6.33 -6.39
C GLY A 64 0.06 6.33 -5.69
N PHE A 65 0.66 7.51 -5.60
CA PHE A 65 1.95 7.73 -4.96
C PHE A 65 1.78 8.04 -3.47
N CYS A 66 2.72 7.54 -2.67
CA CYS A 66 2.88 7.99 -1.30
C CYS A 66 3.65 9.30 -1.26
N ASN A 67 3.27 10.19 -0.35
CA ASN A 67 4.04 11.39 -0.03
C ASN A 67 5.11 11.03 1.01
N LYS A 68 6.33 11.55 0.87
CA LYS A 68 7.45 11.30 1.80
C LYS A 68 7.69 12.54 2.65
N ALA A 69 7.69 12.36 3.97
CA ALA A 69 8.07 13.37 4.95
C ALA A 69 9.08 12.78 5.94
N GLY A 70 10.35 13.22 5.85
CA GLY A 70 11.44 12.59 6.60
C GLY A 70 11.61 11.12 6.20
N ASP A 71 11.53 10.23 7.18
CA ASP A 71 11.61 8.77 6.99
C ASP A 71 10.23 8.09 6.86
N THR A 72 9.15 8.87 6.89
CA THR A 72 7.77 8.40 6.82
C THR A 72 7.20 8.60 5.41
N PHE A 73 6.40 7.64 4.97
CA PHE A 73 5.61 7.65 3.74
C PHE A 73 4.13 7.64 4.10
N ALA A 74 3.40 8.69 3.73
CA ALA A 74 1.96 8.77 3.83
C ALA A 74 1.31 8.28 2.52
N CYS A 75 0.60 7.16 2.60
CA CYS A 75 0.01 6.45 1.45
C CYS A 75 -1.51 6.45 1.54
N ILE A 76 -2.18 6.77 0.43
CA ILE A 76 -3.64 6.70 0.36
C ILE A 76 -4.05 5.25 0.15
N VAL A 77 -5.03 4.79 0.92
CA VAL A 77 -5.68 3.49 0.74
C VAL A 77 -7.19 3.67 0.68
N GLU A 78 -7.82 2.95 -0.24
CA GLU A 78 -9.26 2.78 -0.27
C GLU A 78 -9.60 1.48 0.45
N VAL A 79 -10.54 1.53 1.37
CA VAL A 79 -11.00 0.37 2.15
C VAL A 79 -12.48 0.16 1.87
N VAL A 80 -12.84 -1.05 1.48
CA VAL A 80 -14.22 -1.47 1.21
C VAL A 80 -14.57 -2.61 2.15
N ALA A 81 -15.54 -2.38 3.03
CA ALA A 81 -16.12 -3.43 3.86
C ALA A 81 -17.47 -3.85 3.30
N GLU A 82 -17.83 -5.13 3.48
CA GLU A 82 -19.10 -5.66 2.99
C GLU A 82 -20.29 -4.83 3.49
N GLY A 83 -21.17 -4.41 2.57
CA GLY A 83 -22.35 -3.60 2.89
C GLY A 83 -22.06 -2.15 3.29
N GLN A 84 -20.82 -1.66 3.14
CA GLN A 84 -20.44 -0.28 3.43
C GLN A 84 -19.91 0.42 2.17
N PRO A 85 -20.12 1.74 2.01
CA PRO A 85 -19.49 2.48 0.94
C PRO A 85 -17.96 2.50 1.12
N PRO A 86 -17.18 2.57 0.02
CA PRO A 86 -15.74 2.74 0.09
C PRO A 86 -15.34 3.94 0.93
N LYS A 87 -14.31 3.79 1.74
CA LYS A 87 -13.72 4.87 2.53
C LYS A 87 -12.25 5.02 2.22
N THR A 88 -11.80 6.27 2.12
CA THR A 88 -10.40 6.60 1.89
C THR A 88 -9.72 6.90 3.22
N PHE A 89 -8.56 6.28 3.43
CA PHE A 89 -7.72 6.49 4.59
C PHE A 89 -6.30 6.84 4.15
N VAL A 90 -5.54 7.44 5.06
CA VAL A 90 -4.09 7.60 4.91
C VAL A 90 -3.44 6.61 5.87
N THR A 91 -2.57 5.76 5.34
CA THR A 91 -1.67 4.91 6.14
C THR A 91 -0.28 5.51 6.08
N GLU A 92 0.32 5.72 7.25
CA GLU A 92 1.69 6.19 7.35
C GLU A 92 2.62 5.01 7.62
N LEU A 93 3.69 4.90 6.84
CA LEU A 93 4.65 3.81 6.91
C LEU A 93 6.06 4.35 7.09
N ARG A 94 6.86 3.69 7.90
CA ARG A 94 8.31 3.93 8.01
C ARG A 94 9.05 2.60 8.04
N LYS A 95 10.37 2.63 7.87
CA LYS A 95 11.20 1.44 8.14
C LYS A 95 11.52 1.34 9.64
N ASP A 96 11.51 0.12 10.16
CA ASP A 96 12.09 -0.21 11.46
C ASP A 96 13.63 -0.35 11.36
N GLU A 97 14.28 -0.67 12.49
CA GLU A 97 15.74 -0.87 12.56
C GLU A 97 16.24 -2.04 11.70
N ASN A 98 15.35 -2.97 11.35
CA ASN A 98 15.63 -4.14 10.51
C ASN A 98 15.31 -3.88 9.02
N GLY A 99 14.83 -2.68 8.68
CA GLY A 99 14.45 -2.30 7.33
C GLY A 99 13.05 -2.75 6.88
N ASN A 100 12.24 -3.29 7.78
CA ASN A 100 10.85 -3.69 7.51
C ASN A 100 9.92 -2.50 7.53
N TRP A 101 8.91 -2.50 6.66
CA TRP A 101 7.86 -1.48 6.71
C TRP A 101 6.92 -1.72 7.89
N VAL A 102 6.71 -0.69 8.71
CA VAL A 102 5.81 -0.70 9.86
C VAL A 102 4.97 0.56 9.87
N ALA A 103 3.86 0.56 10.61
CA ALA A 103 3.07 1.78 10.82
C ALA A 103 3.96 2.86 11.47
N ALA A 104 3.95 4.07 10.91
CA ALA A 104 4.50 5.23 11.60
C ALA A 104 3.50 5.65 12.69
N GLN A 105 3.96 5.66 13.94
CA GLN A 105 3.19 6.12 15.10
C GLN A 105 3.60 7.54 15.44
#